data_AF-A0A0S8HP80-F1
#
_entry.id   AF-A0A0S8HP80-F1
#
_cell.length_a   1.000
_cell.length_b   1.000
_cell.length_c   1.000
_cell.angle_alpha   90.00
_cell.angle_beta   90.00
_cell.angle_gamma   90.00
#
_symmetry.space_group_name_H-M   'P 1'
#
loop_
_entity.id
_entity.type
_entity.pdbx_description
1 polymer ?
#
loop_
_entity_poly.entity_id
_entity_poly.type
_entity_poly.pdbx_seq_one_letter_code
_entity_poly.pdbx_strand_id
1 'polypeptide(L)'
;MKYIIQLYLLFFVFNISYSQEFETYTIKIEDGKKIIENKEPLYKYQKVGLFYYRQIGEVEGTNENYQFFYPYCLARDSKDNLYVGETGSIRIQKFDKDLNYIRTIGRRGQGPGEFEKCGEFLIQRDTLYVVSKKYGEFELCLI
;
A
#
# COMPACT_ATOMS: atom_id res chain seq x y z
N MET A 1 -62.57 -1.08 25.15
CA MET A 1 -61.66 -0.54 24.12
C MET A 1 -60.23 -0.69 24.63
N LYS A 2 -59.43 -1.57 24.01
CA LYS A 2 -58.02 -1.81 24.38
C LYS A 2 -57.14 -0.79 23.67
N TYR A 3 -56.33 -0.03 24.42
CA TYR A 3 -55.28 0.82 23.86
C TYR A 3 -54.02 -0.04 23.67
N ILE A 4 -53.61 -0.24 22.42
CA ILE A 4 -52.30 -0.81 22.06
C ILE A 4 -51.38 0.38 21.81
N ILE A 5 -50.44 0.62 22.73
CA ILE A 5 -49.37 1.60 22.56
C ILE A 5 -48.24 0.89 21.82
N GLN A 6 -48.03 1.24 20.55
CA GLN A 6 -46.95 0.70 19.74
C GLN A 6 -45.69 1.55 19.94
N LEU A 7 -44.73 0.98 20.66
CA LEU A 7 -43.46 1.61 21.02
C LEU A 7 -42.49 1.51 19.83
N TYR A 8 -42.23 2.63 19.16
CA TYR A 8 -41.15 2.72 18.17
C TYR A 8 -39.81 2.88 18.90
N LEU A 9 -38.96 1.85 18.82
CA LEU A 9 -37.56 1.93 19.24
C LEU A 9 -36.78 2.75 18.19
N LEU A 10 -36.51 4.01 18.49
CA LEU A 10 -35.51 4.80 17.76
C LEU A 10 -34.11 4.23 18.10
N PHE A 11 -33.50 3.52 17.15
CA PHE A 11 -32.08 3.19 17.21
C PHE A 11 -31.26 4.47 16.96
N PHE A 12 -30.87 5.15 18.02
CA PHE A 12 -29.83 6.18 17.96
C PHE A 12 -28.48 5.49 17.81
N VAL A 13 -27.96 5.42 16.57
CA VAL A 13 -26.58 5.04 16.32
C VAL A 13 -25.71 6.22 16.72
N PHE A 14 -25.17 6.19 17.94
CA PHE A 14 -24.13 7.11 18.38
C PHE A 14 -22.88 6.82 17.55
N ASN A 15 -22.64 7.63 16.52
CA ASN A 15 -21.31 7.73 15.92
C ASN A 15 -20.43 8.46 16.94
N ILE A 16 -19.70 7.71 17.75
CA ILE A 16 -18.73 8.27 18.69
C ILE A 16 -17.51 8.71 17.88
N SER A 17 -17.53 9.95 17.41
CA SER A 17 -16.33 10.59 16.86
C SER A 17 -15.38 10.89 18.02
N TYR A 18 -14.23 10.23 18.03
CA TYR A 18 -13.15 10.48 18.99
C TYR A 18 -12.20 11.53 18.40
N SER A 19 -12.00 12.63 19.14
CA SER A 19 -11.01 13.65 18.80
C SER A 19 -10.02 13.83 19.94
N GLN A 20 -8.72 13.70 19.64
CA GLN A 20 -7.64 14.01 20.56
C GLN A 20 -6.97 15.30 20.13
N GLU A 21 -6.89 16.27 21.04
CA GLU A 21 -6.25 17.56 20.77
C GLU A 21 -4.82 17.58 21.31
N PHE A 22 -3.91 18.07 20.46
CA PHE A 22 -2.53 18.38 20.82
C PHE A 22 -2.30 19.88 20.62
N GLU A 23 -1.22 20.41 21.18
CA GLU A 23 -0.88 21.84 21.09
C GLU A 23 -0.77 22.32 19.63
N THR A 24 -0.32 21.46 18.71
CA THR A 24 -0.01 21.83 17.32
C THR A 24 -0.95 21.21 16.28
N TYR A 25 -1.78 20.23 16.66
CA TYR A 25 -2.70 19.56 15.74
C TYR A 25 -3.86 18.89 16.47
N THR A 26 -4.93 18.57 15.74
CA THR A 26 -6.01 17.70 16.20
C THR A 26 -5.95 16.38 15.44
N ILE A 27 -6.25 15.29 16.14
CA ILE A 27 -6.50 13.98 15.54
C ILE A 27 -8.00 13.74 15.60
N LYS A 28 -8.63 13.45 14.46
CA LYS A 28 -10.02 12.99 14.38
C LYS A 28 -10.04 11.60 13.76
N ILE A 29 -11.05 10.79 14.08
CA ILE A 29 -11.35 9.57 13.34
C ILE A 29 -12.71 9.76 12.68
N GLU A 30 -12.73 9.73 11.34
CA GLU A 30 -13.94 9.86 10.51
C GLU A 30 -13.96 8.70 9.51
N ASP A 31 -15.05 7.92 9.46
CA ASP A 31 -15.19 6.74 8.61
C ASP A 31 -14.02 5.73 8.71
N GLY A 32 -13.48 5.55 9.92
CA GLY A 32 -12.31 4.69 10.16
C GLY A 32 -10.98 5.26 9.66
N LYS A 33 -10.97 6.47 9.11
CA LYS A 33 -9.77 7.19 8.70
C LYS A 33 -9.36 8.14 9.82
N LYS A 34 -8.11 8.04 10.24
CA LYS A 34 -7.50 9.07 11.09
C LYS A 34 -7.30 10.31 10.20
N ILE A 35 -7.64 11.50 10.69
CA ILE A 35 -7.46 12.81 10.06
C ILE A 35 -6.62 13.67 11.01
N ILE A 36 -5.59 14.33 10.49
CA ILE A 36 -4.69 15.21 11.26
C ILE A 36 -4.84 16.63 10.72
N GLU A 37 -5.34 17.54 11.55
CA GLU A 37 -5.48 18.96 11.19
C GLU A 37 -4.49 19.79 12.03
N ASN A 38 -3.61 20.55 11.41
CA ASN A 38 -2.67 21.40 12.15
C ASN A 38 -3.35 22.68 12.63
N LYS A 39 -3.12 23.06 13.89
CA LYS A 39 -3.51 24.38 14.41
C LYS A 39 -2.47 25.39 13.95
N GLU A 40 -2.90 26.37 13.14
CA GLU A 40 -2.09 27.48 12.59
C GLU A 40 -0.67 27.09 12.11
N PRO A 41 -0.55 26.41 10.95
CA PRO A 41 0.77 25.99 10.47
C PRO A 41 1.65 27.23 10.17
N LEU A 42 2.86 27.24 10.74
CA LEU A 42 3.91 28.25 10.51
C LEU A 42 4.18 28.55 9.02
N TYR A 43 3.88 27.58 8.16
CA TYR A 43 3.85 27.73 6.70
C TYR A 43 2.42 27.51 6.21
N LYS A 44 1.86 28.44 5.43
CA LYS A 44 0.46 28.46 4.92
C LYS A 44 0.04 27.23 4.08
N TYR A 45 0.90 26.24 3.89
CA TYR A 45 0.62 25.04 3.13
C TYR A 45 0.12 23.93 4.05
N GLN A 46 -0.92 23.22 3.61
CA GLN A 46 -1.44 22.03 4.29
C GLN A 46 -0.30 21.01 4.45
N LYS A 47 0.02 20.65 5.69
CA LYS A 47 0.77 19.41 5.96
C LYS A 47 -0.24 18.28 5.98
N VAL A 48 -0.17 17.39 5.00
CA VAL A 48 -0.98 16.17 4.96
C VAL A 48 -0.41 15.20 5.99
N GLY A 49 -1.24 14.75 6.93
CA GLY A 49 -0.87 13.67 7.84
C GLY A 49 -0.72 12.36 7.06
N LEU A 50 0.41 11.67 7.25
CA LEU A 50 0.55 10.29 6.79
C LEU A 50 -0.12 9.36 7.80
N PHE A 51 -0.90 8.41 7.30
CA PHE A 51 -1.54 7.39 8.12
C PHE A 51 -0.89 6.05 7.82
N TYR A 52 -0.55 5.32 8.89
CA TYR A 52 -0.21 3.92 8.75
C TYR A 52 -1.45 3.20 8.21
N TYR A 53 -1.29 2.55 7.06
CA TYR A 53 -2.35 1.74 6.44
C TYR A 53 -2.15 0.26 6.78
N ARG A 54 -1.03 -0.31 6.35
CA ARG A 54 -0.64 -1.70 6.63
C ARG A 54 0.85 -1.93 6.36
N GLN A 55 1.39 -2.98 6.96
CA GLN A 55 2.73 -3.51 6.71
C GLN A 55 2.60 -4.81 5.90
N ILE A 56 3.58 -5.05 5.02
CA ILE A 56 3.79 -6.35 4.40
C ILE A 56 5.25 -6.76 4.62
N GLY A 57 5.43 -8.00 5.07
CA GLY A 57 6.74 -8.62 5.20
C GLY A 57 7.63 -8.08 6.31
N GLU A 58 8.83 -8.65 6.35
CA GLU A 58 9.84 -8.46 7.39
C GLU A 58 11.25 -8.74 6.83
N VAL A 59 12.28 -8.11 7.40
CA VAL A 59 13.67 -8.26 6.91
C VAL A 59 14.24 -9.64 7.26
N GLU A 60 13.90 -10.17 8.44
CA GLU A 60 14.45 -11.43 8.99
C GLU A 60 13.36 -12.50 9.18
N GLY A 61 12.43 -12.61 8.23
CA GLY A 61 11.38 -13.64 8.29
C GLY A 61 11.87 -15.03 7.96
N THR A 62 11.07 -16.06 8.21
CA THR A 62 11.36 -17.43 7.70
C THR A 62 10.69 -17.71 6.37
N ASN A 63 9.75 -16.85 5.96
CA ASN A 63 8.98 -17.00 4.74
C ASN A 63 9.50 -16.06 3.64
N GLU A 64 10.20 -16.62 2.66
CA GLU A 64 10.79 -15.86 1.55
C GLU A 64 9.79 -15.04 0.73
N ASN A 65 8.51 -15.44 0.71
CA ASN A 65 7.42 -14.74 0.01
C ASN A 65 7.02 -13.42 0.70
N TYR A 66 7.53 -13.20 1.91
CA TYR A 66 7.30 -12.01 2.73
C TYR A 66 8.62 -11.40 3.22
N GLN A 67 9.76 -11.88 2.71
CA GLN A 67 11.04 -11.23 2.92
C GLN A 67 11.28 -10.19 1.84
N PHE A 68 11.73 -9.01 2.25
CA PHE A 68 12.09 -7.94 1.34
C PHE A 68 13.52 -7.49 1.56
N PHE A 69 14.33 -7.55 0.50
CA PHE A 69 15.70 -7.06 0.52
C PHE A 69 15.81 -5.81 -0.37
N TYR A 70 15.91 -4.65 0.29
CA TYR A 70 15.90 -3.32 -0.35
C TYR A 70 14.71 -3.13 -1.32
N PRO A 71 13.46 -3.14 -0.81
CA PRO A 71 12.29 -2.81 -1.63
C PRO A 71 12.41 -1.36 -2.12
N TYR A 72 12.27 -1.16 -3.43
CA TYR A 72 12.58 0.12 -4.06
C TYR A 72 11.37 0.76 -4.76
N CYS A 73 10.49 -0.06 -5.34
CA CYS A 73 9.34 0.44 -6.09
C CYS A 73 8.12 -0.48 -5.91
N LEU A 74 6.93 0.12 -6.06
CA LEU A 74 5.66 -0.58 -5.99
C LEU A 74 4.68 -0.05 -7.04
N ALA A 75 3.79 -0.92 -7.53
CA ALA A 75 2.68 -0.54 -8.39
C ALA A 75 1.46 -1.45 -8.14
N ARG A 76 0.28 -1.03 -8.60
CA ARG A 76 -0.95 -1.82 -8.51
C ARG A 76 -1.56 -2.03 -9.90
N ASP A 77 -2.11 -3.23 -10.14
CA ASP A 77 -2.92 -3.51 -11.33
C ASP A 77 -4.41 -3.18 -11.11
N SER A 78 -5.24 -3.31 -12.14
CA SER A 78 -6.68 -2.99 -12.09
C SER A 78 -7.48 -3.86 -11.10
N LYS A 79 -6.91 -4.97 -10.65
CA LYS A 79 -7.49 -5.87 -9.64
C LYS A 79 -6.96 -5.59 -8.23
N ASP A 80 -6.25 -4.48 -8.06
CA ASP A 80 -5.63 -4.05 -6.82
C ASP A 80 -4.54 -5.02 -6.31
N ASN A 81 -3.97 -5.84 -7.19
CA ASN A 81 -2.81 -6.64 -6.84
C ASN A 81 -1.59 -5.72 -6.71
N LEU A 82 -0.86 -5.86 -5.62
CA LEU A 82 0.35 -5.10 -5.34
C LEU A 82 1.57 -5.81 -5.92
N TYR A 83 2.40 -5.08 -6.65
CA TYR A 83 3.71 -5.52 -7.12
C TYR A 83 4.75 -4.76 -6.32
N VAL A 84 5.77 -5.46 -5.82
CA VAL A 84 6.88 -4.88 -5.06
C VAL A 84 8.18 -5.36 -5.69
N GLY A 85 9.02 -4.41 -6.10
CA GLY A 85 10.33 -4.70 -6.71
C GLY A 85 11.44 -4.54 -5.70
N GLU A 86 12.33 -5.52 -5.70
CA GLU A 86 13.45 -5.62 -4.79
C GLU A 86 14.75 -5.49 -5.55
N THR A 87 15.54 -4.48 -5.19
CA THR A 87 16.87 -4.27 -5.78
C THR A 87 17.90 -5.23 -5.19
N GLY A 88 17.70 -5.69 -3.95
CA GLY A 88 18.59 -6.59 -3.25
C GLY A 88 18.47 -8.04 -3.73
N SER A 89 17.23 -8.54 -3.82
CA SER A 89 16.92 -9.90 -4.28
C SER A 89 16.77 -10.01 -5.80
N ILE A 90 16.74 -8.88 -6.51
CA ILE A 90 16.60 -8.78 -7.98
C ILE A 90 15.37 -9.56 -8.47
N ARG A 91 14.21 -9.25 -7.86
CA ARG A 91 12.93 -9.90 -8.15
C ARG A 91 11.77 -8.92 -7.96
N ILE A 92 10.61 -9.26 -8.52
CA ILE A 92 9.35 -8.57 -8.28
C ILE A 92 8.38 -9.55 -7.65
N GLN A 93 7.83 -9.22 -6.49
CA GLN A 93 6.81 -10.02 -5.82
C GLN A 93 5.42 -9.44 -6.05
N LYS A 94 4.45 -10.29 -6.41
CA LYS A 94 3.06 -9.93 -6.61
C LYS A 94 2.20 -10.46 -5.47
N PHE A 95 1.35 -9.61 -4.92
CA PHE A 95 0.40 -9.90 -3.85
C PHE A 95 -1.01 -9.53 -4.28
N ASP A 96 -2.02 -10.21 -3.76
CA ASP A 96 -3.41 -9.80 -3.97
C ASP A 96 -3.76 -8.55 -3.15
N LYS A 97 -5.01 -8.07 -3.31
CA LYS A 97 -5.53 -6.91 -2.58
C LYS A 97 -5.44 -7.08 -1.06
N ASP A 98 -5.49 -8.31 -0.57
CA ASP A 98 -5.48 -8.69 0.85
C ASP A 98 -4.05 -9.02 1.36
N LEU A 99 -3.01 -8.79 0.54
CA LEU A 99 -1.59 -9.10 0.80
C LEU A 99 -1.24 -10.60 0.83
N ASN A 100 -2.06 -11.46 0.25
CA ASN A 100 -1.64 -12.84 0.04
C ASN A 100 -0.66 -12.89 -1.12
N TYR A 101 0.46 -13.58 -0.93
CA TYR A 101 1.44 -13.80 -1.98
C TYR A 101 0.81 -14.57 -3.14
N ILE A 102 0.99 -14.05 -4.36
CA ILE A 102 0.54 -14.69 -5.60
C ILE A 102 1.72 -15.37 -6.28
N ARG A 103 2.79 -14.62 -6.57
CA ARG A 103 3.97 -15.13 -7.30
C ARG A 103 5.15 -14.17 -7.24
N THR A 104 6.32 -14.72 -7.52
CA THR A 104 7.54 -13.98 -7.83
C THR A 104 7.71 -13.94 -9.36
N ILE A 105 8.24 -12.82 -9.84
CA ILE A 105 8.52 -12.53 -11.23
C ILE A 105 10.00 -12.22 -11.36
N GLY A 106 10.65 -13.00 -12.23
CA GLY A 106 12.07 -12.94 -12.51
C GLY A 106 12.97 -13.31 -11.34
N ARG A 107 14.26 -13.23 -11.61
CA ARG A 107 15.37 -13.52 -10.70
C ARG A 107 16.64 -12.94 -11.28
N ARG A 108 17.72 -12.92 -10.49
CA ARG A 108 19.04 -12.57 -11.03
C ARG A 108 19.44 -13.49 -12.18
N GLY A 109 19.80 -12.91 -13.32
CA GLY A 109 20.27 -13.68 -14.49
C GLY A 109 20.29 -12.86 -15.78
N GLN A 110 20.42 -13.54 -16.91
CA GLN A 110 20.58 -12.92 -18.24
C GLN A 110 19.67 -13.51 -19.32
N GLY A 111 18.94 -14.58 -18.99
CA GLY A 111 17.95 -15.20 -19.87
C GLY A 111 16.63 -14.43 -19.93
N PRO A 112 15.72 -14.83 -20.83
CA PRO A 112 14.39 -14.24 -20.91
C PRO A 112 13.66 -14.28 -19.55
N GLY A 113 13.15 -13.13 -19.11
CA GLY A 113 12.47 -13.00 -17.83
C GLY A 113 13.39 -12.93 -16.61
N GLU A 114 14.71 -12.91 -16.79
CA GLU A 114 15.70 -12.66 -15.74
C GLU A 114 16.18 -11.20 -15.76
N PHE A 115 16.70 -10.73 -14.63
CA PHE A 115 17.17 -9.35 -14.47
C PHE A 115 18.62 -9.35 -13.96
N GLU A 116 19.49 -8.50 -14.49
CA GLU A 116 20.83 -8.32 -13.89
C GLU A 116 20.77 -7.31 -12.73
N LYS A 117 19.93 -6.28 -12.90
CA LYS A 117 19.40 -5.42 -11.85
C LYS A 117 17.90 -5.23 -12.07
N CYS A 118 17.11 -5.34 -11.01
CA CYS A 118 15.72 -4.90 -11.02
C CYS A 118 15.72 -3.39 -10.78
N GLY A 119 15.35 -2.59 -11.79
CA GLY A 119 15.17 -1.15 -11.68
C GLY A 119 13.76 -0.77 -11.24
N GLU A 120 13.29 0.38 -11.70
CA GLU A 120 11.88 0.75 -11.60
C GLU A 120 11.02 -0.13 -12.52
N PHE A 121 9.78 -0.38 -12.12
CA PHE A 121 8.75 -0.95 -12.98
C PHE A 121 7.48 -0.13 -12.88
N LEU A 122 6.64 -0.21 -13.90
CA LEU A 122 5.32 0.41 -13.93
C LEU A 122 4.28 -0.58 -14.45
N ILE A 123 3.03 -0.34 -14.07
CA ILE A 123 1.89 -1.07 -14.63
C ILE A 123 1.08 -0.10 -15.45
N GLN A 124 0.86 -0.45 -16.72
CA GLN A 124 -0.01 0.31 -17.62
C GLN A 124 -0.96 -0.66 -18.30
N ARG A 125 -2.27 -0.44 -18.13
CA ARG A 125 -3.33 -1.32 -18.66
C ARG A 125 -3.09 -2.80 -18.32
N ASP A 126 -2.82 -3.08 -17.05
CA ASP A 126 -2.50 -4.41 -16.50
C ASP A 126 -1.26 -5.11 -17.07
N THR A 127 -0.49 -4.40 -17.89
CA THR A 127 0.78 -4.90 -18.40
C THR A 127 1.90 -4.39 -17.51
N LEU A 128 2.75 -5.31 -17.03
CA LEU A 128 3.92 -4.98 -16.24
C LEU A 128 5.08 -4.63 -17.19
N TYR A 129 5.60 -3.42 -17.04
CA TYR A 129 6.76 -2.91 -17.74
C TYR A 129 7.91 -2.81 -16.76
N VAL A 130 8.93 -3.63 -16.95
CA VAL A 130 10.11 -3.64 -16.06
C VAL A 130 11.28 -3.01 -16.79
N VAL A 131 11.90 -2.00 -16.18
CA VAL A 131 13.18 -1.48 -16.62
C VAL A 131 14.28 -2.29 -15.94
N SER A 132 14.98 -3.10 -16.72
CA SER A 132 16.17 -3.81 -16.26
C SER A 132 17.42 -3.20 -16.88
N LYS A 133 18.51 -3.14 -16.12
CA LYS A 133 19.81 -2.75 -16.66
C LYS A 133 20.58 -4.01 -17.05
N LYS A 134 20.88 -4.17 -18.34
CA LYS A 134 21.74 -5.23 -18.86
C LYS A 134 22.95 -4.60 -19.53
N TYR A 135 24.16 -4.91 -19.07
CA TYR A 135 25.41 -4.38 -19.66
C TYR A 135 25.54 -2.85 -19.83
N GLY A 136 24.77 -2.04 -19.10
CA GLY A 136 24.77 -0.58 -19.31
C GLY A 136 23.54 -0.03 -19.99
N GLU A 137 22.72 -0.88 -20.59
CA GLU A 137 21.53 -0.54 -21.37
C GLU A 137 20.26 -0.80 -20.56
N PHE A 138 19.21 0.00 -20.80
CA PHE A 138 17.89 -0.21 -20.22
C PHE A 138 17.05 -1.09 -21.16
N GLU A 139 16.62 -2.25 -20.66
CA GLU A 139 15.70 -3.14 -21.35
C GLU A 139 14.29 -2.99 -20.76
N LEU A 140 13.29 -2.90 -21.63
CA LEU A 140 11.88 -2.89 -21.26
C LEU A 140 11.31 -4.30 -21.45
N CYS A 141 11.01 -4.98 -20.33
CA CYS A 141 10.40 -6.30 -20.36
C CYS A 141 8.90 -6.20 -20.15
N LEU A 142 8.13 -6.85 -21.03
CA LEU A 142 6.69 -7.05 -20.90
C LEU A 142 6.43 -8.40 -20.22
N ILE A 143 5.60 -8.42 -19.18
CA ILE A 143 5.26 -9.62 -18.42
C ILE A 143 3.74 -9.73 -18.24
#